data_AF-A0AB38ZEW4-F1
#
_entry.id   AF-A0AB38ZEW4-F1
#
_cell.length_a   1.000
_cell.length_b   1.000
_cell.length_c   1.000
_cell.angle_alpha   90.00
_cell.angle_beta   90.00
_cell.angle_gamma   90.00
#
_symmetry.space_group_name_H-M   'P 1'
#
loop_
_entity.id
_entity.type
_entity.pdbx_description
1 polymer ?
#
loop_
_entity_poly.entity_id
_entity_poly.type
_entity_poly.pdbx_seq_one_letter_code
_entity_poly.pdbx_strand_id
1 'polypeptide(L)'
;MKFAVILLLTGLTIAVVSAGKKCDKPGEKFDDGCNRCKCTKGGMLACTKRLCQSKKVKREAKECVPGTTWNDGCNLCTCSDDGLALCTRMGCK
;
A
#
# COMPACT_ATOMS: atom_id res chain seq x y z
N MET A 1 15.47 -4.99 5.96
CA MET A 1 16.20 -5.84 6.93
C MET A 1 16.27 -5.11 8.26
N LYS A 2 15.46 -5.50 9.25
CA LYS A 2 15.59 -5.05 10.64
C LYS A 2 15.19 -6.24 11.52
N PHE A 3 16.15 -7.10 11.81
CA PHE A 3 16.02 -8.19 12.78
C PHE A 3 16.52 -7.66 14.12
N ALA A 4 15.62 -7.42 15.07
CA ALA A 4 16.00 -7.13 16.45
C ALA A 4 16.06 -8.46 17.22
N VAL A 5 17.23 -9.09 17.20
CA VAL A 5 17.56 -10.27 18.02
C VAL A 5 18.18 -9.73 19.31
N ILE A 6 17.39 -9.62 20.38
CA ILE A 6 17.93 -9.32 21.71
C ILE A 6 18.33 -10.66 22.33
N LEU A 7 19.63 -10.95 22.29
CA LEU A 7 20.27 -12.06 23.01
C LEU A 7 20.11 -11.82 24.51
N LEU A 8 19.29 -12.62 25.20
CA LEU A 8 19.42 -12.81 26.65
C LEU A 8 19.65 -14.30 26.93
N LEU A 9 20.73 -14.56 27.65
CA LEU A 9 21.51 -15.79 27.73
C LEU A 9 20.91 -16.87 28.66
N THR A 10 19.65 -17.24 28.51
CA THR A 10 19.12 -18.41 29.24
C THR A 10 18.40 -19.37 28.29
N GLY A 11 19.00 -20.55 28.12
CA GLY A 11 18.34 -21.78 27.66
C GLY A 11 17.49 -21.69 26.39
N LEU A 12 18.14 -21.67 25.23
CA LEU A 12 17.64 -22.22 23.95
C LEU A 12 16.17 -21.92 23.52
N THR A 13 15.60 -20.77 23.87
CA THR A 13 14.45 -20.23 23.14
C THR A 13 14.83 -18.87 22.58
N ILE A 14 15.46 -18.86 21.41
CA ILE A 14 15.55 -17.64 20.60
C ILE A 14 14.11 -17.28 20.24
N ALA A 15 13.49 -16.41 21.04
CA ALA A 15 12.18 -15.86 20.72
C ALA A 15 12.35 -15.01 19.46
N VAL A 16 12.01 -15.59 18.30
CA VAL A 16 11.94 -14.86 17.04
C VAL A 16 10.74 -13.92 17.15
N VAL A 17 10.96 -12.71 17.67
CA VAL A 17 9.92 -11.69 17.74
C VAL A 17 9.72 -11.12 16.34
N SER A 18 8.77 -11.69 15.59
CA SER A 18 8.37 -11.12 14.30
C SER A 18 7.64 -9.79 14.55
N ALA A 19 7.97 -8.75 13.79
CA ALA A 19 7.27 -7.46 13.81
C ALA A 19 5.87 -7.60 13.19
N GLY A 20 4.94 -8.22 13.92
CA GLY A 20 3.53 -8.24 13.59
C GLY A 20 2.89 -6.87 13.82
N LYS A 21 1.86 -6.53 13.03
CA LYS A 21 1.03 -5.37 13.34
C LYS A 21 0.19 -5.67 14.59
N LYS A 22 0.16 -4.75 15.56
CA LYS A 22 -0.64 -4.88 16.79
C LYS A 22 -2.12 -4.57 16.54
N CYS A 23 -2.98 -5.04 17.44
CA CYS A 23 -4.43 -4.80 17.47
C CYS A 23 -4.98 -4.90 18.89
N ASP A 24 -6.04 -4.15 19.19
CA ASP A 24 -6.51 -3.96 20.58
C ASP A 24 -7.65 -4.89 20.98
N LYS A 25 -8.46 -5.37 20.02
CA LYS A 25 -9.66 -6.18 20.30
C LYS A 25 -9.51 -7.60 19.79
N PRO A 26 -9.15 -8.58 20.65
CA PRO A 26 -9.06 -9.97 20.28
C PRO A 26 -10.32 -10.49 19.60
N GLY A 27 -10.15 -11.18 18.48
CA GLY A 27 -11.25 -11.75 17.70
C GLY A 27 -11.83 -10.82 16.63
N GLU A 28 -11.56 -9.51 16.68
CA GLU A 28 -11.97 -8.57 15.64
C GLU A 28 -11.41 -8.97 14.27
N LYS A 29 -12.23 -8.81 13.23
CA LYS A 29 -11.91 -9.17 11.85
C LYS A 29 -11.97 -7.91 10.98
N PHE A 30 -11.04 -7.79 10.04
CA PHE A 30 -11.03 -6.72 9.05
C PHE A 30 -10.41 -7.21 7.74
N ASP A 31 -10.55 -6.38 6.72
CA ASP A 31 -9.98 -6.58 5.39
C ASP A 31 -9.00 -5.43 5.09
N ASP A 32 -7.79 -5.72 4.62
CA ASP A 32 -6.79 -4.69 4.26
C ASP A 32 -6.94 -4.20 2.81
N GLY A 33 -8.07 -4.51 2.18
CA GLY A 33 -8.37 -4.29 0.76
C GLY A 33 -8.01 -5.47 -0.13
N CYS A 34 -7.62 -6.62 0.44
CA CYS A 34 -7.17 -7.81 -0.27
C CYS A 34 -7.11 -9.05 0.64
N ASN A 35 -6.50 -8.91 1.82
CA ASN A 35 -6.31 -9.96 2.80
C ASN A 35 -7.31 -9.84 3.94
N ARG A 36 -7.83 -11.00 4.34
CA ARG A 36 -8.65 -11.10 5.54
C ARG A 36 -7.75 -11.27 6.74
N CYS A 37 -7.96 -10.43 7.73
CA CYS A 37 -7.20 -10.41 8.97
C CYS A 37 -8.09 -10.68 10.18
N LYS A 38 -7.47 -11.21 11.25
CA LYS A 38 -8.08 -11.38 12.57
C LYS A 38 -7.10 -10.97 13.65
N CYS A 39 -7.59 -10.26 14.66
CA CYS A 39 -6.83 -10.00 15.87
C CYS A 39 -6.72 -11.25 16.73
N THR A 40 -5.50 -11.69 17.01
CA THR A 40 -5.24 -12.84 17.88
C THR A 40 -5.41 -12.46 19.35
N LYS A 41 -5.49 -13.47 20.24
CA LYS A 41 -5.54 -13.23 21.69
C LYS A 41 -4.29 -12.50 22.21
N GLY A 42 -3.15 -12.63 21.54
CA GLY A 42 -1.90 -11.95 21.87
C GLY A 42 -1.79 -10.52 21.34
N GLY A 43 -2.88 -9.91 20.86
CA GLY A 43 -2.89 -8.52 20.36
C GLY A 43 -2.11 -8.32 19.07
N MET A 44 -1.94 -9.40 18.27
CA MET A 44 -1.24 -9.37 16.99
C MET A 44 -2.17 -9.72 15.85
N LEU A 45 -1.97 -9.10 14.69
CA LEU A 45 -2.73 -9.36 13.46
C LEU A 45 -2.23 -10.60 12.74
N ALA A 46 -3.15 -11.53 12.50
CA ALA A 46 -2.95 -12.67 11.61
C ALA A 46 -3.79 -12.47 10.35
N CYS A 47 -3.12 -12.38 9.19
CA CYS A 47 -3.75 -12.12 7.90
C CYS A 47 -3.48 -13.26 6.91
N THR A 48 -4.40 -13.46 5.96
CA THR A 48 -4.10 -14.26 4.76
C THR A 48 -2.96 -13.61 3.96
N LYS A 49 -2.32 -14.37 3.05
CA LYS A 49 -1.26 -13.88 2.16
C LYS A 49 -1.65 -14.06 0.69
N ARG A 50 -2.77 -13.47 0.30
CA ARG A 50 -3.23 -13.40 -1.08
C ARG A 50 -2.35 -12.44 -1.85
N LEU A 51 -2.09 -12.73 -3.13
CA LEU A 51 -1.44 -11.81 -4.04
C LEU A 51 -2.40 -10.66 -4.33
N CYS A 52 -2.08 -9.49 -3.81
CA CYS A 52 -2.89 -8.29 -4.00
C CYS A 52 -2.51 -7.64 -5.32
N GLN A 53 -3.50 -7.35 -6.16
CA GLN A 53 -3.27 -6.51 -7.32
C GLN A 53 -2.77 -5.15 -6.83
N SER A 54 -1.72 -4.64 -7.46
CA SER A 54 -1.29 -3.26 -7.23
C SER A 54 -2.48 -2.37 -7.55
N LYS A 55 -2.98 -1.63 -6.55
CA LYS A 55 -4.02 -0.64 -6.76
C LYS A 55 -3.46 0.32 -7.80
N LYS A 56 -3.92 0.21 -9.06
CA LYS A 56 -3.69 1.26 -10.04
C LYS A 56 -4.36 2.47 -9.43
N VAL A 57 -3.57 3.36 -8.84
CA VAL A 57 -4.05 4.66 -8.41
C VAL A 57 -4.55 5.30 -9.70
N LYS A 58 -5.86 5.20 -9.93
CA LYS A 58 -6.53 6.01 -10.93
C LYS A 58 -6.32 7.42 -10.39
N ARG A 59 -5.34 8.13 -10.97
CA ARG A 59 -5.25 9.56 -10.75
C ARG A 59 -6.61 10.11 -11.17
N GLU A 60 -7.19 10.97 -10.35
CA GLU A 60 -8.38 11.70 -10.75
C GLU A 60 -8.10 12.26 -12.14
N ALA A 61 -8.93 11.87 -13.09
CA ALA A 61 -8.79 12.37 -14.44
C ALA A 61 -9.09 13.86 -14.37
N LYS A 62 -8.09 14.69 -14.67
CA LYS A 62 -8.33 16.11 -14.88
C LYS A 62 -9.15 16.22 -16.16
N GLU A 63 -10.35 16.78 -16.02
CA GLU A 63 -11.18 17.15 -17.17
C GLU A 63 -10.40 18.14 -18.05
N CYS A 64 -10.48 17.94 -19.36
CA CYS A 64 -9.81 18.76 -20.36
C CYS A 64 -10.66 18.84 -21.63
N VAL A 65 -10.33 19.77 -22.52
CA VAL A 65 -11.00 19.90 -23.81
C VAL A 65 -10.42 18.86 -24.79
N PRO A 66 -11.23 17.96 -25.38
CA PRO A 66 -10.76 16.94 -26.33
C PRO A 66 -9.85 17.50 -27.43
N GLY A 67 -8.78 16.76 -27.77
CA GLY A 67 -7.82 17.13 -28.81
C GLY A 67 -6.82 18.21 -28.42
N THR A 68 -6.91 18.79 -27.21
CA THR A 68 -5.93 19.79 -26.76
C THR A 68 -4.64 19.15 -26.26
N THR A 69 -3.53 19.89 -26.40
CA THR A 69 -2.21 19.53 -25.86
C THR A 69 -1.68 20.71 -25.04
N TRP A 70 -1.16 20.44 -23.84
CA TRP A 70 -0.61 21.46 -22.95
C TRP A 70 0.50 20.90 -22.07
N ASN A 71 1.25 21.79 -21.42
CA ASN A 71 2.22 21.43 -20.39
C ASN A 71 1.62 21.72 -19.01
N ASP A 72 1.64 20.76 -18.08
CA ASP A 72 1.08 20.91 -16.72
C ASP A 72 2.06 21.52 -15.70
N GLY A 73 3.11 22.18 -16.19
CA GLY A 73 4.23 22.73 -15.41
C GLY A 73 5.46 21.81 -15.41
N CYS A 74 5.33 20.58 -15.91
CA CYS A 74 6.44 19.63 -16.01
C CYS A 74 6.19 18.60 -17.11
N ASN A 75 4.99 18.02 -17.17
CA ASN A 75 4.65 16.97 -18.10
C ASN A 75 3.88 17.51 -19.31
N LEU A 76 4.13 16.90 -20.46
CA LEU A 76 3.31 17.12 -21.64
C LEU A 76 2.05 16.27 -21.52
N CYS A 77 0.90 16.91 -21.69
CA CYS A 77 -0.42 16.31 -21.59
C CYS A 77 -1.17 16.45 -22.91
N THR A 78 -1.96 15.44 -23.27
CA THR A 78 -2.93 15.49 -24.35
C THR A 78 -4.30 15.05 -23.84
N CYS A 79 -5.36 15.71 -24.29
CA CYS A 79 -6.73 15.34 -23.94
C CYS A 79 -7.26 14.28 -24.90
N SER A 80 -7.72 13.16 -24.36
CA SER A 80 -8.48 12.16 -25.12
C SER A 80 -9.88 12.63 -25.48
N ASP A 81 -10.55 11.91 -26.38
CA ASP A 81 -11.93 12.19 -26.79
C ASP A 81 -12.93 12.07 -25.63
N ASP A 82 -12.62 11.26 -24.61
CA ASP A 82 -13.41 11.10 -23.39
C ASP A 82 -13.18 12.23 -22.36
N GLY A 83 -12.42 13.28 -22.71
CA GLY A 83 -12.12 14.40 -21.81
C GLY A 83 -11.10 14.07 -20.72
N LEU A 84 -10.31 13.00 -20.89
CA LEU A 84 -9.30 12.58 -19.91
C LEU A 84 -7.91 13.05 -20.32
N ALA A 85 -7.23 13.74 -19.39
CA ALA A 85 -5.84 14.16 -19.57
C ALA A 85 -4.86 12.98 -19.49
N LEU A 86 -4.10 12.78 -20.56
CA LEU A 86 -3.03 11.77 -20.67
C LEU A 86 -1.68 12.47 -20.67
N CYS A 87 -0.96 12.41 -19.55
CA CYS A 87 0.31 13.12 -19.37
C CYS A 87 1.51 12.19 -19.31
N THR A 88 2.67 12.68 -19.76
CA THR A 88 3.97 12.04 -19.50
C THR A 88 4.23 11.91 -18.00
N ARG A 89 5.24 11.12 -17.62
CA ARG A 89 5.63 10.89 -16.22
C ARG A 89 7.10 11.21 -15.98
N MET A 90 7.51 12.40 -16.38
CA MET A 90 8.84 12.93 -16.09
C MET A 90 8.94 13.29 -14.60
N GLY A 91 10.12 13.10 -14.02
CA GLY A 91 10.41 13.54 -12.66
C GLY A 91 10.49 15.06 -12.62
N CYS A 92 9.53 15.69 -11.95
CA CYS A 92 9.49 17.14 -11.76
C CYS A 92 10.38 17.56 -10.59
N LYS A 93 10.86 18.80 -10.62
CA LYS A 93 11.71 19.39 -9.56
C LYS A 93 10.89 19.87 -8.38
#